data_AF-A0AAJ4NPW2-F1
#
_entry.id   AF-A0AAJ4NPW2-F1
#
_cell.length_a   1.000
_cell.length_b   1.000
_cell.length_c   1.000
_cell.angle_alpha   90.00
_cell.angle_beta   90.00
_cell.angle_gamma   90.00
#
_symmetry.space_group_name_H-M   'P 1'
#
loop_
_entity.id
_entity.type
_entity.pdbx_description
1 polymer ?
#
loop_
_entity_poly.entity_id
_entity_poly.type
_entity_poly.pdbx_seq_one_letter_code
_entity_poly.pdbx_strand_id
1 'polypeptide(L)'
;MKKKIQKGFSLVELMVVIAIIAILAAVAIPMYSNYTTRAKIGTALASVGGLKAQVAENLANSVNGDSNVTYVGEQKTGMAYGTGVNAAGDITLTFTSPVSGSVVLSPNNNGGSVTWNCISTSSAISSSGSAVNASSPALGGTATQAEIAQALLPSPCTGA
;
A
#
# COMPACT_ATOMS: atom_id res chain seq x y z
N MET A 1 26.22 -61.84 11.55
CA MET A 1 25.95 -60.46 11.07
C MET A 1 24.67 -59.95 11.73
N LYS A 2 24.74 -58.93 12.60
CA LYS A 2 23.55 -58.40 13.30
C LYS A 2 22.78 -57.48 12.34
N LYS A 3 21.62 -57.94 11.86
CA LYS A 3 20.70 -57.16 11.03
C LYS A 3 20.16 -55.99 11.85
N LYS A 4 20.65 -54.78 11.61
CA LYS A 4 20.07 -53.57 12.20
C LYS A 4 18.66 -53.42 11.65
N ILE A 5 17.65 -53.57 12.50
CA ILE A 5 16.26 -53.27 12.15
C ILE A 5 16.20 -51.76 11.95
N GLN A 6 15.98 -51.32 10.71
CA GLN A 6 15.73 -49.91 10.42
C GLN A 6 14.40 -49.55 11.06
N LYS A 7 14.44 -48.73 12.12
CA LYS A 7 13.25 -48.05 12.65
C LYS A 7 12.84 -47.01 11.60
N GLY A 8 11.85 -47.37 10.77
CA GLY A 8 11.17 -46.43 9.90
C GLY A 8 10.38 -45.41 10.71
N PHE A 9 10.15 -44.24 10.13
CA PHE A 9 9.30 -43.19 10.68
C PHE A 9 7.87 -43.72 10.87
N SER A 10 7.28 -43.55 12.04
CA SER A 10 5.91 -44.01 12.30
C SER A 10 4.90 -43.10 11.60
N LEU A 11 3.85 -43.68 11.02
CA LEU A 11 2.74 -42.91 10.47
C LEU A 11 2.09 -42.03 11.55
N VAL A 12 2.13 -42.48 12.80
CA VAL A 12 1.63 -41.71 13.96
C VAL A 12 2.52 -40.48 14.24
N GLU A 13 3.85 -40.61 14.12
CA GLU A 13 4.76 -39.46 14.26
C GLU A 13 4.47 -38.43 13.17
N LEU A 14 4.22 -38.88 11.95
CA LEU A 14 3.93 -38.00 10.82
C LEU A 14 2.61 -37.24 10.99
N MET A 15 1.57 -37.89 11.53
CA MET A 15 0.27 -37.23 11.75
C MET A 15 0.33 -36.16 12.83
N VAL A 16 1.08 -36.37 13.91
CA VAL A 16 1.23 -35.36 14.97
C VAL A 16 2.02 -34.15 14.45
N VAL A 17 3.05 -34.37 13.64
CA VAL A 17 3.82 -33.28 13.02
C VAL A 17 2.93 -32.43 12.11
N ILE A 18 2.11 -33.06 11.27
CA ILE A 18 1.18 -32.32 10.39
C ILE A 18 0.17 -31.52 11.21
N ALA A 19 -0.36 -32.08 12.30
CA ALA A 19 -1.31 -31.39 13.17
C ALA A 19 -0.70 -30.10 13.78
N ILE A 20 0.55 -30.16 14.23
CA ILE A 20 1.25 -28.98 14.78
C ILE A 20 1.52 -27.94 13.68
N ILE A 21 2.00 -28.38 12.50
CA ILE A 21 2.23 -27.49 11.36
C ILE A 21 0.93 -26.80 10.93
N ALA A 22 -0.21 -27.49 10.95
CA ALA A 22 -1.50 -26.92 10.59
C ALA A 22 -1.91 -25.77 11.53
N ILE A 23 -1.71 -25.92 12.84
CA ILE A 23 -2.01 -24.88 13.83
C ILE A 23 -1.08 -23.67 13.64
N LEU A 24 0.22 -23.91 13.48
CA LEU A 24 1.20 -22.83 13.26
C LEU A 24 0.94 -22.08 11.96
N ALA A 25 0.63 -22.79 10.87
CA ALA A 25 0.35 -22.22 9.57
C ALA A 25 -0.90 -21.32 9.59
N ALA A 26 -1.95 -21.71 10.32
CA ALA A 26 -3.18 -20.93 10.44
C ALA A 26 -2.94 -19.51 10.99
N VAL A 27 -1.98 -19.33 11.90
CA VAL A 27 -1.63 -18.02 12.47
C VAL A 27 -0.52 -17.32 11.68
N ALA A 28 0.49 -18.07 11.23
CA ALA A 28 1.67 -17.52 10.56
C ALA A 28 1.38 -16.97 9.15
N ILE A 29 0.54 -17.67 8.37
CA ILE A 29 0.21 -17.26 7.00
C ILE A 29 -0.44 -15.87 6.93
N PRO A 30 -1.52 -15.56 7.68
CA PRO A 30 -2.13 -14.24 7.61
C PRO A 30 -1.18 -13.14 8.11
N MET A 31 -0.38 -13.41 9.15
CA MET A 31 0.60 -12.45 9.65
C MET A 31 1.69 -12.14 8.62
N TYR A 32 2.25 -13.16 7.97
CA TYR A 32 3.29 -12.99 6.96
C TYR A 32 2.77 -12.26 5.71
N SER A 33 1.56 -12.56 5.26
CA SER A 33 0.91 -11.86 4.16
C SER A 33 0.69 -10.37 4.46
N ASN A 34 0.30 -10.03 5.69
CA ASN A 34 0.17 -8.63 6.12
C ASN A 34 1.53 -7.90 6.18
N TYR A 35 2.56 -8.55 6.72
CA TYR A 35 3.90 -7.96 6.80
C TYR A 35 4.49 -7.66 5.42
N THR A 36 4.39 -8.62 4.50
CA THR A 36 4.89 -8.45 3.12
C THR A 36 4.10 -7.40 2.34
N THR A 37 2.78 -7.31 2.56
CA THR A 37 1.94 -6.25 1.96
C THR A 37 2.32 -4.87 2.48
N ARG A 38 2.46 -4.70 3.79
CA ARG A 38 2.92 -3.44 4.40
C ARG A 38 4.29 -3.00 3.89
N ALA A 39 5.23 -3.94 3.75
CA ALA A 39 6.56 -3.64 3.21
C ALA A 39 6.48 -3.12 1.76
N LYS A 40 5.69 -3.80 0.90
CA LYS A 40 5.50 -3.40 -0.50
C LYS A 40 4.80 -2.05 -0.64
N ILE A 41 3.81 -1.76 0.21
CA ILE A 41 3.17 -0.43 0.28
C ILE A 41 4.22 0.63 0.65
N GLY A 42 5.02 0.38 1.69
CA GLY A 42 6.12 1.28 2.08
C GLY A 42 7.11 1.54 0.96
N THR A 43 7.49 0.52 0.18
CA THR A 43 8.34 0.68 -1.00
C THR A 43 7.68 1.54 -2.08
N ALA A 44 6.38 1.33 -2.35
CA ALA A 44 5.63 2.11 -3.34
C ALA A 44 5.53 3.60 -2.94
N LEU A 45 5.33 3.91 -1.65
CA LEU A 45 5.38 5.29 -1.16
C LEU A 45 6.80 5.88 -1.24
N ALA A 46 7.83 5.10 -0.93
CA ALA A 46 9.21 5.59 -1.00
C ALA A 46 9.63 5.93 -2.44
N SER A 47 9.18 5.15 -3.42
CA SER A 47 9.50 5.37 -4.83
C SER A 47 8.92 6.63 -5.44
N VAL A 48 7.84 7.19 -4.87
CA VAL A 48 7.29 8.49 -5.31
C VAL A 48 7.97 9.68 -4.63
N GLY A 49 9.00 9.47 -3.81
CA GLY A 49 9.73 10.54 -3.14
C GLY A 49 10.35 11.58 -4.10
N GLY A 50 10.80 11.15 -5.29
CA GLY A 50 11.28 12.06 -6.33
C GLY A 50 10.17 12.96 -6.89
N LEU A 51 8.99 12.38 -7.15
CA LEU A 51 7.80 13.14 -7.58
C LEU A 51 7.35 14.12 -6.50
N LYS A 52 7.39 13.70 -5.23
CA LYS A 52 7.09 14.54 -4.07
C LYS A 52 8.00 15.77 -4.02
N ALA A 53 9.31 15.59 -4.24
CA ALA A 53 10.26 16.70 -4.26
C ALA A 53 9.98 17.66 -5.43
N GLN A 54 9.72 17.13 -6.62
CA GLN A 54 9.42 17.92 -7.81
C GLN A 54 8.12 18.73 -7.65
N VAL A 55 7.05 18.11 -7.13
CA VAL A 55 5.79 18.80 -6.82
C VAL A 55 6.02 19.89 -5.78
N ALA A 56 6.77 19.61 -4.71
CA ALA A 56 7.05 20.59 -3.67
C ALA A 56 7.83 21.81 -4.18
N GLU A 57 8.83 21.60 -5.04
CA GLU A 57 9.61 22.69 -5.64
C GLU A 57 8.74 23.56 -6.55
N ASN A 58 7.97 22.94 -7.44
CA ASN A 58 7.09 23.70 -8.34
C ASN A 58 6.01 24.45 -7.57
N LEU A 59 5.41 23.82 -6.55
CA LEU A 59 4.39 24.45 -5.74
C LEU A 59 4.94 25.60 -4.90
N ALA A 60 6.18 25.51 -4.41
CA ALA A 60 6.86 26.59 -3.69
C ALA A 60 7.18 27.79 -4.60
N ASN A 61 7.47 27.54 -5.89
CA ASN A 61 7.78 28.57 -6.88
C ASN A 61 6.55 29.09 -7.63
N SER A 62 5.37 28.47 -7.43
CA SER A 62 4.13 28.82 -8.12
C SER A 62 3.46 30.03 -7.48
N VAL A 63 3.04 30.99 -8.31
CA VAL A 63 2.35 32.21 -7.88
C VAL A 63 0.86 31.95 -7.59
N ASN A 64 0.29 30.87 -8.13
CA ASN A 64 -1.14 30.54 -8.05
C ASN A 64 -1.45 29.30 -7.19
N GLY A 65 -0.45 28.64 -6.61
CA GLY A 65 -0.64 27.39 -5.86
C GLY A 65 -0.91 26.17 -6.75
N ASP A 66 -0.73 26.29 -8.06
CA ASP A 66 -0.72 25.15 -8.98
C ASP A 66 0.66 24.50 -8.99
N SER A 67 0.69 23.17 -8.91
CA SER A 67 1.93 22.42 -8.92
C SER A 67 2.61 22.42 -10.30
N ASN A 68 1.88 22.73 -11.38
CA ASN A 68 2.34 22.76 -12.79
C ASN A 68 3.23 21.56 -13.21
N VAL A 69 3.08 20.43 -12.51
CA VAL A 69 3.74 19.18 -12.85
C VAL A 69 2.89 18.54 -13.92
N THR A 70 3.48 18.33 -15.10
CA THR A 70 2.85 17.58 -16.18
C THR A 70 2.49 16.19 -15.67
N TYR A 71 1.21 15.83 -15.79
CA TYR A 71 0.69 14.50 -15.49
C TYR A 71 1.62 13.43 -16.05
N VAL A 72 2.36 12.75 -15.18
CA VAL A 72 3.05 11.52 -15.55
C VAL A 72 1.95 10.47 -15.70
N GLY A 73 1.72 10.00 -16.92
CA GLY A 73 0.74 8.95 -17.20
C GLY A 73 0.93 7.73 -16.31
N GLU A 74 -0.08 6.86 -16.23
CA GLU A 74 -0.08 5.70 -15.32
C GLU A 74 1.26 4.96 -15.31
N GLN A 75 2.04 5.11 -14.22
CA GLN A 75 3.22 4.29 -14.01
C GLN A 75 2.90 3.15 -13.04
N LYS A 76 3.58 2.03 -13.24
CA LYS A 76 3.61 0.93 -12.27
C LYS A 76 4.81 1.13 -11.35
N THR A 77 4.56 1.23 -10.06
CA THR A 77 5.62 1.42 -9.07
C THR A 77 5.47 0.40 -7.95
N GLY A 78 6.30 -0.63 -7.97
CA GLY A 78 6.16 -1.78 -7.07
C GLY A 78 4.82 -2.49 -7.30
N MET A 79 3.98 -2.51 -6.25
CA MET A 79 2.62 -3.06 -6.27
C MET A 79 1.52 -2.03 -6.61
N ALA A 80 1.87 -0.74 -6.69
CA ALA A 80 0.94 0.31 -7.08
C ALA A 80 0.87 0.43 -8.62
N TYR A 81 -0.33 0.66 -9.11
CA TYR A 81 -0.71 0.97 -10.48
C TYR A 81 -1.24 2.41 -10.52
N GLY A 82 -1.01 3.13 -11.62
CA GLY A 82 -1.63 4.43 -11.87
C GLY A 82 -1.04 5.58 -11.07
N THR A 83 0.29 5.70 -10.97
CA THR A 83 0.92 6.87 -10.32
C THR A 83 0.75 8.13 -11.17
N GLY A 84 -0.35 8.84 -10.97
CA GLY A 84 -0.62 10.13 -11.61
C GLY A 84 -0.38 11.30 -10.65
N VAL A 85 0.02 12.44 -11.20
CA VAL A 85 0.07 13.73 -10.49
C VAL A 85 -1.00 14.63 -11.11
N ASN A 86 -2.00 15.05 -10.34
CA ASN A 86 -3.01 15.98 -10.84
C ASN A 86 -2.48 17.43 -10.89
N ALA A 87 -3.26 18.38 -11.43
CA ALA A 87 -2.87 19.78 -11.51
C ALA A 87 -2.59 20.43 -10.14
N ALA A 88 -3.29 19.98 -9.09
CA ALA A 88 -3.07 20.42 -7.72
C ALA A 88 -1.78 19.82 -7.10
N GLY A 89 -1.19 18.79 -7.70
CA GLY A 89 0.02 18.11 -7.20
C GLY A 89 -0.26 16.85 -6.40
N ASP A 90 -1.51 16.38 -6.34
CA ASP A 90 -1.85 15.15 -5.65
C ASP A 90 -1.24 13.95 -6.38
N ILE A 91 -0.44 13.16 -5.66
CA ILE A 91 0.14 11.92 -6.15
C ILE A 91 -0.77 10.78 -5.73
N THR A 92 -1.41 10.10 -6.69
CA THR A 92 -2.30 8.96 -6.41
C THR A 92 -1.59 7.63 -6.67
N LEU A 93 -1.58 6.74 -5.68
CA LEU A 93 -1.09 5.37 -5.77
C LEU A 93 -2.28 4.41 -5.64
N THR A 94 -2.58 3.63 -6.67
CA THR A 94 -3.70 2.68 -6.64
C THR A 94 -3.19 1.25 -6.53
N PHE A 95 -3.74 0.48 -5.60
CA PHE A 95 -3.36 -0.90 -5.34
C PHE A 95 -4.52 -1.82 -5.76
N THR A 96 -4.20 -2.88 -6.50
CA THR A 96 -5.21 -3.81 -7.06
C THR A 96 -5.05 -5.24 -6.55
N SER A 97 -3.88 -5.59 -6.01
CA SER A 97 -3.58 -6.91 -5.43
C SER A 97 -2.30 -6.87 -4.58
N PRO A 98 -2.20 -7.63 -3.47
CA PRO A 98 -3.21 -8.50 -2.85
C PRO A 98 -4.28 -7.72 -2.06
N VAL A 99 -4.13 -6.40 -1.96
CA VAL A 99 -5.10 -5.50 -1.35
C VAL A 99 -5.62 -4.50 -2.37
N SER A 100 -6.87 -4.09 -2.23
CA SER A 100 -7.50 -3.05 -3.06
C SER A 100 -7.65 -1.74 -2.30
N GLY A 101 -7.37 -0.62 -2.97
CA GLY A 101 -7.54 0.73 -2.42
C GLY A 101 -6.54 1.71 -3.03
N SER A 102 -6.59 2.97 -2.61
CA SER A 102 -5.66 4.00 -3.07
C SER A 102 -5.10 4.82 -1.92
N VAL A 103 -3.84 5.26 -2.08
CA VAL A 103 -3.19 6.23 -1.21
C VAL A 103 -2.94 7.50 -2.02
N VAL A 104 -3.41 8.64 -1.52
CA VAL A 104 -3.24 9.95 -2.14
C VAL A 104 -2.33 10.79 -1.25
N LEU A 105 -1.25 11.31 -1.83
CA LEU A 105 -0.36 12.26 -1.18
C LEU A 105 -0.69 13.65 -1.71
N SER A 106 -1.27 14.49 -0.86
CA SER A 106 -1.69 15.84 -1.20
C SER A 106 -0.72 16.86 -0.62
N PRO A 107 -0.07 17.70 -1.45
CA PRO A 107 0.75 18.78 -0.96
C PRO A 107 -0.13 19.93 -0.43
N ASN A 108 0.33 20.62 0.60
CA ASN A 108 -0.26 21.86 1.09
C ASN A 108 0.84 22.91 1.24
N ASN A 109 0.70 24.02 0.52
CA ASN A 109 1.62 25.15 0.58
C ASN A 109 1.20 26.12 1.69
N ASN A 110 2.05 26.20 2.72
CA ASN A 110 1.88 27.08 3.87
C ASN A 110 2.79 28.32 3.78
N GLY A 111 2.76 29.01 2.63
CA GLY A 111 3.50 30.27 2.43
C GLY A 111 5.02 30.07 2.35
N GLY A 112 5.46 29.09 1.57
CA GLY A 112 6.89 28.79 1.34
C GLY A 112 7.38 27.49 1.99
N SER A 113 6.52 26.80 2.75
CA SER A 113 6.74 25.42 3.20
C SER A 113 5.67 24.51 2.61
N VAL A 114 6.09 23.41 1.98
CA VAL A 114 5.16 22.39 1.48
C VAL A 114 5.05 21.25 2.49
N THR A 115 3.88 21.16 3.12
CA THR A 115 3.49 20.02 3.96
C THR A 115 2.78 18.98 3.12
N TRP A 116 2.71 17.74 3.59
CA TRP A 116 2.12 16.64 2.84
C TRP A 116 1.11 15.90 3.68
N ASN A 117 -0.13 15.91 3.23
CA ASN A 117 -1.19 15.08 3.78
C ASN A 117 -1.16 13.72 3.08
N CYS A 118 -1.40 12.64 3.84
CA CYS A 118 -1.51 11.31 3.27
C CYS A 118 -2.88 10.72 3.59
N ILE A 119 -3.63 10.46 2.54
CA ILE A 119 -5.00 9.99 2.57
C ILE A 119 -5.02 8.56 2.06
N SER A 120 -5.77 7.68 2.72
CA SER A 120 -6.04 6.34 2.21
C SER A 120 -7.54 6.11 2.00
N THR A 121 -7.85 5.35 0.96
CA THR A 121 -9.23 4.99 0.60
C THR A 121 -9.28 3.49 0.29
N SER A 122 -10.34 2.82 0.74
CA SER A 122 -10.59 1.39 0.48
C SER A 122 -10.98 1.09 -0.97
N SER A 123 -11.43 2.13 -1.70
CA SER A 123 -11.78 2.04 -3.11
C SER A 123 -10.60 2.43 -4.00
N ALA A 124 -10.36 1.67 -5.07
CA ALA A 124 -9.37 2.02 -6.08
C ALA A 124 -9.82 3.27 -6.85
N ILE A 125 -9.04 4.34 -6.75
CA ILE A 125 -9.24 5.58 -7.52
C ILE A 125 -8.58 5.39 -8.89
N SER A 126 -9.38 5.39 -9.95
CA SER A 126 -8.88 5.44 -11.33
C SER A 126 -8.37 6.85 -11.62
N SER A 127 -7.18 6.94 -12.20
CA SER A 127 -6.35 8.14 -12.32
C SER A 127 -6.91 9.30 -13.18
N SER A 128 -8.17 9.23 -13.62
CA SER A 128 -8.84 10.30 -14.37
C SER A 128 -9.39 11.39 -13.44
N GLY A 129 -8.49 12.25 -12.93
CA GLY A 129 -8.78 13.67 -12.69
C GLY A 129 -9.77 14.05 -11.59
N SER A 130 -9.88 13.31 -10.48
CA SER A 130 -10.67 13.76 -9.33
C SER A 130 -9.80 13.98 -8.10
N ALA A 131 -9.68 15.25 -7.68
CA ALA A 131 -9.23 15.59 -6.34
C ALA A 131 -10.21 14.94 -5.35
N VAL A 132 -9.78 13.87 -4.68
CA VAL A 132 -10.59 13.24 -3.64
C VAL A 132 -10.39 14.02 -2.35
N ASN A 133 -11.38 14.84 -2.01
CA ASN A 133 -11.51 15.35 -0.65
C ASN A 133 -11.92 14.18 0.26
N ALA A 134 -10.95 13.39 0.73
CA ALA A 134 -11.21 12.21 1.52
C ALA A 134 -11.57 12.57 2.95
N SER A 135 -12.86 12.83 3.14
CA SER A 135 -13.48 12.92 4.47
C SER A 135 -14.61 11.91 4.64
N SER A 136 -14.62 10.83 3.85
CA SER A 136 -15.64 9.79 4.03
C SER A 136 -15.09 8.41 3.68
N PRO A 137 -14.90 7.51 4.66
CA PRO A 137 -14.67 6.10 4.36
C PRO A 137 -15.95 5.56 3.74
N ALA A 138 -15.93 5.27 2.44
CA ALA A 138 -17.00 4.54 1.79
C ALA A 138 -16.95 3.07 2.24
N LEU A 139 -17.55 2.78 3.39
CA LEU A 139 -18.03 1.46 3.77
C LEU A 139 -19.17 1.10 2.81
N GLY A 140 -18.94 0.16 1.89
CA GLY A 140 -20.04 -0.32 1.04
C GLY A 140 -19.71 -1.12 -0.22
N GLY A 141 -18.44 -1.41 -0.52
CA GLY A 141 -18.10 -2.32 -1.59
C GLY A 141 -18.02 -3.76 -1.09
N THR A 142 -18.76 -4.70 -1.69
CA THR A 142 -18.49 -6.14 -1.52
C THR A 142 -17.16 -6.48 -2.21
N ALA A 143 -16.04 -6.09 -1.60
CA ALA A 143 -14.72 -6.43 -2.10
C ALA A 143 -14.44 -7.90 -1.76
N THR A 144 -14.27 -8.73 -2.78
CA THR A 144 -13.77 -10.10 -2.67
C THR A 144 -12.27 -10.16 -2.34
N GLN A 145 -11.64 -9.00 -2.04
CA GLN A 145 -10.25 -8.84 -1.65
C GLN A 145 -10.14 -8.07 -0.33
N ALA A 146 -9.06 -8.29 0.42
CA ALA A 146 -8.77 -7.49 1.60
C ALA A 146 -8.56 -6.02 1.19
N GLU A 147 -9.37 -5.10 1.69
CA GLU A 147 -9.16 -3.67 1.47
C GLU A 147 -7.86 -3.21 2.16
N ILE A 148 -7.26 -2.10 1.68
CA ILE A 148 -6.15 -1.47 2.41
C ILE A 148 -6.64 -1.08 3.80
N ALA A 149 -6.27 -1.87 4.80
CA ALA A 149 -6.50 -1.53 6.19
C ALA A 149 -5.50 -0.46 6.65
N GLN A 150 -5.93 0.48 7.50
CA GLN A 150 -5.04 1.48 8.11
C GLN A 150 -3.81 0.85 8.79
N ALA A 151 -3.94 -0.37 9.33
CA ALA A 151 -2.84 -1.12 9.94
C ALA A 151 -1.70 -1.50 8.96
N LEU A 152 -1.94 -1.47 7.65
CA LEU A 152 -0.96 -1.77 6.60
C LEU A 152 -0.18 -0.55 6.13
N LEU A 153 -0.54 0.66 6.59
CA LEU A 153 0.06 1.91 6.17
C LEU A 153 1.19 2.36 7.11
N PRO A 154 2.19 3.10 6.61
CA PRO A 154 3.17 3.77 7.47
C PRO A 154 2.52 4.92 8.24
N SER A 155 3.08 5.26 9.41
CA SER A 155 2.56 6.27 10.36
C SER A 155 2.08 7.61 9.76
N PRO A 156 2.73 8.21 8.74
CA PRO A 156 2.21 9.45 8.13
C PRO A 156 0.87 9.29 7.39
N CYS A 157 0.42 8.06 7.12
CA CYS A 157 -0.79 7.73 6.38
C CYS A 157 -1.86 7.03 7.23
N THR A 158 -1.61 6.85 8.54
CA THR A 158 -2.54 6.18 9.47
C THR A 158 -3.46 7.15 10.20
N GLY A 159 -3.37 8.46 9.92
CA GLY A 159 -4.20 9.50 10.54
C GLY A 159 -4.77 10.42 9.46
N ALA A 160 -6.08 10.31 9.23
CA ALA A 160 -6.91 11.40 8.75
C ALA A 160 -7.67 11.96 9.96
#